data_AF-A0A0N0IWE2-F1
#
_entry.id   AF-A0A0N0IWE2-F1
#
_cell.length_a   1.000
_cell.length_b   1.000
_cell.length_c   1.000
_cell.angle_alpha   90.00
_cell.angle_beta   90.00
_cell.angle_gamma   90.00
#
_symmetry.space_group_name_H-M   'P 1'
#
loop_
_entity.id
_entity.type
_entity.pdbx_description
1 polymer ?
#
loop_
_entity_poly.entity_id
_entity_poly.type
_entity_poly.pdbx_seq_one_letter_code
_entity_poly.pdbx_strand_id
1 'polypeptide(L)'
;MKLILSLVTAFIFFFQTDLEALRNSYAKANSSNANTEAFINMAEKQSGSDAVTSGYKAAAQIMEAKITKKNRKALVKNGATSLESIIKNNPNNIELRLIRLSVQENIPKIVGYRGSMKDDKAFLIDHYSKQNATLKNYIKKFAMQSRSFSDTEKASLK
;
A
#
# COMPACT_ATOMS: atom_id res chain seq x y z
N MET A 1 -31.77 26.85 -38.85
CA MET A 1 -30.54 27.14 -38.10
C MET A 1 -30.77 26.84 -36.62
N LYS A 2 -29.81 26.14 -35.99
CA LYS A 2 -29.51 26.10 -34.55
C LYS A 2 -30.52 25.32 -33.69
N LEU A 3 -30.32 24.01 -33.57
CA LEU A 3 -29.60 23.35 -32.46
C LEU A 3 -30.35 23.54 -31.13
N ILE A 4 -31.25 22.60 -30.84
CA ILE A 4 -31.79 22.40 -29.49
C ILE A 4 -30.67 21.79 -28.65
N LEU A 5 -30.40 22.45 -27.53
CA LEU A 5 -29.34 22.23 -26.56
C LEU A 5 -29.31 20.77 -26.06
N SER A 6 -28.28 20.02 -26.46
CA SER A 6 -27.84 18.84 -25.71
C SER A 6 -27.12 19.30 -24.45
N LEU A 7 -27.72 19.05 -23.29
CA LEU A 7 -27.04 19.17 -22.00
C LEU A 7 -27.35 17.93 -21.15
N VAL A 8 -26.92 16.77 -21.67
CA VAL A 8 -26.70 15.58 -20.84
C VAL A 8 -25.32 15.73 -20.22
N THR A 9 -25.22 16.52 -19.14
CA THR A 9 -24.06 16.46 -18.25
C THR A 9 -24.11 15.13 -17.51
N ALA A 10 -23.44 14.12 -18.06
CA ALA A 10 -23.14 12.88 -17.38
C ALA A 10 -22.17 13.18 -16.22
N PHE A 11 -22.71 13.43 -15.02
CA PHE A 11 -21.95 13.29 -13.79
C PHE A 11 -21.75 11.79 -13.54
N ILE A 12 -20.74 11.20 -14.17
CA ILE A 12 -20.25 9.88 -13.78
C ILE A 12 -19.49 10.08 -12.48
N PHE A 13 -20.20 9.99 -11.36
CA PHE A 13 -19.55 9.80 -10.06
C PHE A 13 -18.82 8.46 -10.13
N PHE A 14 -17.50 8.51 -10.30
CA PHE A 14 -16.66 7.34 -10.04
C PHE A 14 -16.80 7.03 -8.54
N PHE A 15 -17.62 6.03 -8.22
CA PHE A 15 -17.74 5.49 -6.87
C PHE A 15 -16.45 4.74 -6.52
N GLN A 16 -15.45 5.48 -6.07
CA GLN A 16 -14.23 4.89 -5.54
C GLN A 16 -14.48 4.44 -4.10
N THR A 17 -14.16 3.18 -3.79
CA THR A 17 -14.26 2.67 -2.41
C THR A 17 -13.18 3.29 -1.53
N ASP A 18 -13.43 3.39 -0.22
CA ASP A 18 -12.46 3.90 0.75
C ASP A 18 -11.12 3.15 0.70
N LEU A 19 -11.18 1.81 0.54
CA LEU A 19 -9.99 0.98 0.43
C LEU A 19 -9.22 1.22 -0.88
N GLU A 20 -9.92 1.50 -1.98
CA GLU A 20 -9.27 1.89 -3.23
C GLU A 20 -8.62 3.28 -3.14
N ALA A 21 -9.24 4.22 -2.41
CA ALA A 21 -8.62 5.50 -2.08
C ALA A 21 -7.32 5.32 -1.28
N LEU A 22 -7.31 4.45 -0.27
CA LEU A 22 -6.11 4.10 0.48
C LEU A 22 -5.00 3.55 -0.40
N ARG A 23 -5.31 2.56 -1.25
CA ARG A 23 -4.33 1.95 -2.19
C ARG A 23 -3.71 3.00 -3.10
N ASN A 24 -4.55 3.87 -3.68
CA ASN A 24 -4.11 4.92 -4.60
C ASN A 24 -3.25 5.99 -3.91
N SER A 25 -3.59 6.36 -2.68
CA SER A 25 -2.80 7.30 -1.88
C SER A 25 -1.47 6.68 -1.47
N TYR A 26 -1.48 5.43 -0.98
CA TYR A 26 -0.28 4.69 -0.58
C TYR A 26 0.73 4.53 -1.71
N ALA A 27 0.25 4.17 -2.92
CA ALA A 27 1.11 4.01 -4.09
C ALA A 27 1.89 5.28 -4.46
N LYS A 28 1.38 6.47 -4.10
CA LYS A 28 2.00 7.78 -4.37
C LYS A 28 2.71 8.37 -3.15
N ALA A 29 2.56 7.75 -1.98
CA ALA A 29 2.96 8.33 -0.69
C ALA A 29 4.47 8.62 -0.65
N ASN A 30 5.29 7.85 -1.34
CA ASN A 30 6.73 8.06 -1.35
C ASN A 30 7.25 9.15 -2.29
N SER A 31 6.41 9.72 -3.18
CA SER A 31 6.86 10.68 -4.20
C SER A 31 7.17 12.08 -3.65
N SER A 32 6.60 12.48 -2.51
CA SER A 32 6.88 13.75 -1.84
C SER A 32 6.45 13.72 -0.36
N ASN A 33 6.90 14.68 0.44
CA ASN A 33 6.42 14.82 1.82
C ASN A 33 4.92 15.13 1.87
N ALA A 34 4.41 15.94 0.95
CA ALA A 34 2.98 16.23 0.84
C ALA A 34 2.14 14.97 0.54
N ASN A 35 2.63 14.09 -0.33
CA ASN A 35 1.96 12.81 -0.60
C ASN A 35 2.02 11.88 0.61
N THR A 36 3.13 11.88 1.36
CA THR A 36 3.24 11.11 2.61
C THR A 36 2.20 11.58 3.62
N GLU A 37 2.09 12.90 3.82
CA GLU A 37 1.10 13.50 4.73
C GLU A 37 -0.35 13.23 4.28
N ALA A 38 -0.63 13.33 2.98
CA ALA A 38 -1.95 13.00 2.42
C ALA A 38 -2.33 11.54 2.68
N PHE A 39 -1.39 10.61 2.56
CA PHE A 39 -1.62 9.20 2.88
C PHE A 39 -1.86 8.97 4.38
N ILE A 40 -1.06 9.59 5.25
CA ILE A 40 -1.24 9.48 6.70
C ILE A 40 -2.62 9.98 7.12
N ASN A 41 -2.98 11.20 6.72
CA ASN A 41 -4.28 11.79 7.02
C ASN A 41 -5.44 10.94 6.47
N MET A 42 -5.27 10.33 5.29
CA MET A 42 -6.27 9.44 4.73
C MET A 42 -6.41 8.16 5.55
N ALA A 43 -5.30 7.51 5.93
CA ALA A 43 -5.31 6.29 6.73
C ALA A 43 -5.92 6.49 8.12
N GLU A 44 -5.64 7.62 8.77
CA GLU A 44 -6.19 7.95 10.09
C GLU A 44 -7.70 8.14 10.07
N LYS A 45 -8.25 8.74 9.01
CA LYS A 45 -9.69 8.99 8.86
C LYS A 45 -10.53 7.76 8.55
N GLN A 46 -9.90 6.63 8.26
CA GLN A 46 -10.61 5.39 7.92
C GLN A 46 -11.29 4.83 9.16
N SER A 47 -12.60 4.64 9.10
CA SER A 47 -13.38 3.99 10.15
C SER A 47 -13.24 2.46 10.11
N GLY A 48 -12.75 1.90 8.99
CA GLY A 48 -12.52 0.47 8.83
C GLY A 48 -11.56 -0.10 9.87
N SER A 49 -11.94 -1.27 10.40
CA SER A 49 -11.16 -2.09 11.34
C SER A 49 -10.75 -3.44 10.74
N ASP A 50 -10.99 -3.65 9.45
CA ASP A 50 -10.50 -4.84 8.77
C ASP A 50 -8.96 -4.89 8.78
N ALA A 51 -8.43 -6.09 8.58
CA ALA A 51 -7.00 -6.32 8.69
C ALA A 51 -6.19 -5.46 7.70
N VAL A 52 -6.67 -5.27 6.47
CA VAL A 52 -5.95 -4.52 5.43
C VAL A 52 -5.93 -3.03 5.75
N THR A 53 -7.07 -2.46 6.15
CA THR A 53 -7.13 -1.06 6.61
C THR A 53 -6.22 -0.84 7.82
N SER A 54 -6.19 -1.78 8.77
CA SER A 54 -5.27 -1.74 9.91
C SER A 54 -3.80 -1.81 9.47
N GLY A 55 -3.50 -2.61 8.44
CA GLY A 55 -2.17 -2.68 7.83
C GLY A 55 -1.73 -1.35 7.20
N TYR A 56 -2.63 -0.66 6.50
CA TYR A 56 -2.37 0.68 5.98
C TYR A 56 -2.15 1.72 7.09
N LYS A 57 -2.91 1.66 8.19
CA LYS A 57 -2.69 2.51 9.36
C LYS A 57 -1.31 2.26 10.00
N ALA A 58 -0.90 1.00 10.11
CA ALA A 58 0.44 0.66 10.59
C ALA A 58 1.54 1.19 9.65
N ALA A 59 1.34 1.08 8.33
CA ALA A 59 2.26 1.66 7.35
C ALA A 59 2.30 3.20 7.42
N ALA A 60 1.17 3.87 7.62
CA ALA A 60 1.09 5.32 7.82
C ALA A 60 1.92 5.76 9.03
N GLN A 61 1.79 5.06 10.16
CA GLN A 61 2.58 5.33 11.36
C GLN A 61 4.09 5.22 11.11
N ILE A 62 4.53 4.26 10.31
CA ILE A 62 5.94 4.14 9.90
C ILE A 62 6.34 5.32 9.01
N MET A 63 5.50 5.66 8.03
CA MET A 63 5.78 6.73 7.07
C MET A 63 5.79 8.12 7.72
N GLU A 64 5.10 8.31 8.84
CA GLU A 64 5.17 9.54 9.63
C GLU A 64 6.62 9.87 10.02
N ALA A 65 7.43 8.84 10.32
CA ALA A 65 8.85 9.01 10.64
C ALA A 65 9.70 9.59 9.49
N LYS A 66 9.17 9.65 8.26
CA LYS A 66 9.80 10.31 7.11
C LYS A 66 9.64 11.83 7.16
N ILE A 67 8.52 12.32 7.68
CA ILE A 67 8.16 13.73 7.67
C ILE A 67 8.36 14.41 9.04
N THR A 68 8.30 13.67 10.14
CA THR A 68 8.55 14.22 11.48
C THR A 68 10.03 14.21 11.86
N LYS A 69 10.44 15.20 12.68
CA LYS A 69 11.77 15.25 13.31
C LYS A 69 11.81 14.57 14.67
N LYS A 70 10.66 14.36 15.32
CA LYS A 70 10.55 13.82 16.69
C LYS A 70 10.14 12.35 16.64
N ASN A 71 10.52 11.55 17.63
CA ASN A 71 10.02 10.19 17.86
C ASN A 71 10.15 9.19 16.67
N ARG A 72 10.97 9.49 15.65
CA ARG A 72 11.10 8.68 14.42
C ARG A 72 11.34 7.20 14.69
N LYS A 73 12.23 6.88 15.63
CA LYS A 73 12.53 5.48 16.01
C LYS A 73 11.31 4.78 16.62
N ALA A 74 10.57 5.47 17.48
CA ALA A 74 9.37 4.92 18.12
C ALA A 74 8.26 4.69 17.09
N LEU A 75 8.04 5.64 16.17
CA LEU A 75 7.07 5.50 15.07
C LEU A 75 7.36 4.29 14.18
N VAL A 76 8.60 4.14 13.72
CA VAL A 76 8.98 2.98 12.91
C VAL A 76 8.85 1.67 13.69
N LYS A 77 9.32 1.64 14.96
CA LYS A 77 9.22 0.44 15.79
C LYS A 77 7.77 0.03 16.03
N ASN A 78 6.93 0.97 16.47
CA ASN A 78 5.54 0.71 16.83
C ASN A 78 4.73 0.31 15.59
N GLY A 79 4.88 1.04 14.48
CA GLY A 79 4.20 0.69 13.24
C GLY A 79 4.65 -0.66 12.69
N ALA A 80 5.95 -0.98 12.74
CA ALA A 80 6.44 -2.31 12.33
C ALA A 80 5.90 -3.42 13.25
N THR A 81 5.90 -3.23 14.58
CA THR A 81 5.32 -4.19 15.53
C THR A 81 3.82 -4.41 15.27
N SER A 82 3.07 -3.34 15.03
CA SER A 82 1.64 -3.42 14.68
C SER A 82 1.43 -4.19 13.38
N LEU A 83 2.20 -3.88 12.33
CA LEU A 83 2.09 -4.56 11.04
C LEU A 83 2.42 -6.05 11.15
N GLU A 84 3.47 -6.42 11.89
CA GLU A 84 3.81 -7.83 12.16
C GLU A 84 2.69 -8.55 12.90
N SER A 85 2.09 -7.92 13.91
CA SER A 85 0.97 -8.49 14.67
C SER A 85 -0.25 -8.75 13.78
N ILE A 86 -0.61 -7.78 12.92
CA ILE A 86 -1.72 -7.92 11.98
C ILE A 86 -1.46 -9.06 10.99
N ILE A 87 -0.24 -9.16 10.44
CA ILE A 87 0.16 -10.22 9.50
C ILE A 87 0.14 -11.59 10.18
N LYS A 88 0.64 -11.69 11.41
CA LYS A 88 0.64 -12.93 12.19
C LYS A 88 -0.78 -13.49 12.35
N ASN A 89 -1.78 -12.61 12.55
CA ASN A 89 -3.18 -13.00 12.69
C ASN A 89 -3.89 -13.20 11.33
N ASN A 90 -3.29 -12.75 10.23
CA ASN A 90 -3.85 -12.82 8.89
C ASN A 90 -2.81 -13.34 7.86
N PRO A 91 -2.22 -14.53 8.09
CA PRO A 91 -1.01 -14.96 7.38
C PRO A 91 -1.19 -15.14 5.87
N ASN A 92 -2.42 -15.43 5.45
CA ASN A 92 -2.79 -15.67 4.05
C ASN A 92 -3.24 -14.41 3.29
N ASN A 93 -3.28 -13.25 3.94
CA ASN A 93 -3.69 -12.02 3.29
C ASN A 93 -2.54 -11.42 2.47
N ILE A 94 -2.63 -11.55 1.15
CA ILE A 94 -1.59 -11.13 0.21
C ILE A 94 -1.31 -9.63 0.22
N GLU A 95 -2.33 -8.78 0.47
CA GLU A 95 -2.16 -7.33 0.47
C GLU A 95 -1.36 -6.86 1.69
N LEU A 96 -1.53 -7.51 2.84
CA LEU A 96 -0.68 -7.25 4.00
C LEU A 96 0.80 -7.59 3.75
N ARG A 97 1.07 -8.68 3.02
CA ARG A 97 2.44 -9.06 2.62
C ARG A 97 3.03 -8.03 1.65
N LEU A 98 2.21 -7.49 0.74
CA LEU A 98 2.60 -6.38 -0.13
C LEU A 98 2.96 -5.12 0.67
N ILE A 99 2.13 -4.75 1.64
CA ILE A 99 2.37 -3.58 2.51
C ILE A 99 3.69 -3.76 3.27
N ARG A 100 3.93 -4.93 3.88
CA ARG A 100 5.19 -5.21 4.59
C ARG A 100 6.38 -5.15 3.66
N LEU A 101 6.35 -5.79 2.50
CA LEU A 101 7.44 -5.72 1.54
C LEU A 101 7.74 -4.28 1.12
N SER A 102 6.70 -3.51 0.78
CA SER A 102 6.80 -2.09 0.43
C SER A 102 7.47 -1.26 1.54
N VAL A 103 7.04 -1.45 2.79
CA VAL A 103 7.62 -0.78 3.96
C VAL A 103 9.08 -1.17 4.16
N GLN A 104 9.39 -2.47 4.16
CA GLN A 104 10.74 -2.99 4.38
C GLN A 104 11.72 -2.52 3.29
N GLU A 105 11.24 -2.34 2.05
CA GLU A 105 12.05 -1.76 0.96
C GLU A 105 12.50 -0.33 1.21
N ASN A 106 11.63 0.49 1.81
CA ASN A 106 11.81 1.94 1.92
C ASN A 106 12.43 2.39 3.25
N ILE A 107 12.50 1.51 4.26
CA ILE A 107 13.14 1.83 5.54
C ILE A 107 14.68 1.72 5.44
N PRO A 108 15.45 2.62 6.08
CA PRO A 108 16.90 2.53 6.16
C PRO A 108 17.41 1.21 6.74
N LYS A 109 18.45 0.63 6.14
CA LYS A 109 19.02 -0.67 6.55
C LYS A 109 19.37 -0.76 8.04
N ILE A 110 19.83 0.33 8.65
CA ILE A 110 20.19 0.41 10.07
C ILE A 110 19.04 0.09 11.04
N VAL A 111 17.78 0.18 10.58
CA VAL A 111 16.60 -0.16 11.38
C VAL A 111 16.44 -1.68 11.54
N GLY A 112 16.95 -2.49 10.61
CA GLY A 112 16.87 -3.95 10.68
C GLY A 112 15.49 -4.55 10.34
N TYR A 113 14.50 -3.76 9.93
CA TYR A 113 13.18 -4.27 9.53
C TYR A 113 13.16 -4.73 8.07
N ARG A 114 13.82 -5.87 7.78
CA ARG A 114 13.95 -6.42 6.41
C ARG A 114 13.90 -7.95 6.33
N GLY A 115 13.60 -8.62 7.45
CA GLY A 115 13.73 -10.08 7.56
C GLY A 115 12.77 -10.89 6.68
N SER A 116 11.67 -10.29 6.22
CA SER A 116 10.60 -11.01 5.52
C SER A 116 10.54 -10.73 4.02
N MET A 117 11.45 -9.90 3.49
CA MET A 117 11.36 -9.43 2.09
C MET A 117 11.36 -10.58 1.08
N LYS A 118 12.21 -11.59 1.29
CA LYS A 118 12.29 -12.76 0.41
C LYS A 118 10.99 -13.57 0.44
N ASP A 119 10.48 -13.84 1.64
CA ASP A 119 9.29 -14.66 1.85
C ASP A 119 8.03 -13.96 1.36
N ASP A 120 7.91 -12.65 1.58
CA ASP A 120 6.79 -11.85 1.09
C ASP A 120 6.78 -11.81 -0.43
N LYS A 121 7.94 -11.59 -1.05
CA LYS A 121 8.06 -11.62 -2.51
C LYS A 121 7.63 -12.97 -3.09
N ALA A 122 8.15 -14.07 -2.56
CA ALA A 122 7.77 -15.41 -2.99
C ALA A 122 6.25 -15.64 -2.82
N PHE A 123 5.71 -15.27 -1.65
CA PHE A 123 4.28 -15.38 -1.36
C PHE A 123 3.42 -14.60 -2.36
N LEU A 124 3.81 -13.37 -2.72
CA LEU A 124 3.11 -12.53 -3.69
C LEU A 124 3.06 -13.22 -5.06
N ILE A 125 4.17 -13.79 -5.53
CA ILE A 125 4.25 -14.47 -6.82
C ILE A 125 3.39 -15.74 -6.83
N ASP A 126 3.54 -16.59 -5.81
CA ASP A 126 2.87 -17.90 -5.73
C ASP A 126 1.35 -17.79 -5.62
N HIS A 127 0.86 -16.69 -5.04
CA HIS A 127 -0.57 -16.46 -4.81
C HIS A 127 -1.17 -15.46 -5.79
N TYR A 128 -0.37 -14.85 -6.68
CA TYR A 128 -0.82 -13.83 -7.64
C TYR A 128 -1.98 -14.32 -8.51
N SER A 129 -1.85 -15.52 -9.10
CA SER A 129 -2.83 -16.07 -10.04
C SER A 129 -4.22 -16.27 -9.44
N LYS A 130 -4.31 -16.48 -8.12
CA LYS A 130 -5.54 -16.70 -7.35
C LYS A 130 -6.30 -15.42 -7.00
N GLN A 131 -5.69 -14.24 -7.22
CA GLN A 131 -6.31 -12.98 -6.85
C GLN A 131 -7.30 -12.47 -7.89
N ASN A 132 -8.23 -11.63 -7.44
CA ASN A 132 -9.12 -10.89 -8.33
C ASN A 132 -8.34 -9.85 -9.18
N ALA A 133 -8.99 -9.34 -10.24
CA ALA A 133 -8.37 -8.40 -11.18
C ALA A 133 -7.82 -7.14 -10.50
N THR A 134 -8.55 -6.58 -9.53
CA THR A 134 -8.13 -5.38 -8.79
C THR A 134 -6.80 -5.61 -8.07
N LEU A 135 -6.70 -6.70 -7.32
CA LEU A 135 -5.51 -6.99 -6.52
C LEU A 135 -4.34 -7.46 -7.38
N LYS A 136 -4.59 -8.20 -8.48
CA LYS A 136 -3.58 -8.49 -9.50
C LYS A 136 -2.97 -7.21 -10.06
N ASN A 137 -3.82 -6.27 -10.49
CA ASN A 137 -3.37 -4.99 -11.03
C ASN A 137 -2.56 -4.20 -10.00
N TYR A 138 -2.98 -4.22 -8.74
CA TYR A 138 -2.27 -3.52 -7.68
C TYR A 138 -0.90 -4.14 -7.36
N ILE A 139 -0.82 -5.47 -7.19
CA ILE A 139 0.44 -6.19 -6.97
C ILE A 139 1.40 -5.98 -8.13
N LYS A 140 0.90 -6.06 -9.37
CA LYS A 140 1.70 -5.84 -10.58
C LYS A 140 2.25 -4.41 -10.62
N LYS A 141 1.42 -3.39 -10.39
CA LYS A 141 1.87 -1.98 -10.35
C LYS A 141 2.96 -1.77 -9.30
N PHE A 142 2.83 -2.39 -8.12
CA PHE A 142 3.85 -2.34 -7.08
C PHE A 142 5.14 -3.03 -7.54
N ALA A 143 5.06 -4.29 -7.99
CA ALA A 143 6.22 -5.08 -8.40
C ALA A 143 7.03 -4.43 -9.54
N MET A 144 6.37 -3.76 -10.48
CA MET A 144 7.05 -3.05 -11.58
C MET A 144 7.92 -1.87 -11.10
N GLN A 145 7.57 -1.26 -9.95
CA GLN A 145 8.30 -0.14 -9.35
C GLN A 145 9.22 -0.58 -8.20
N SER A 146 9.06 -1.81 -7.71
CA SER A 146 9.83 -2.36 -6.60
C SER A 146 11.26 -2.67 -7.01
N ARG A 147 12.18 -2.46 -6.06
CA ARG A 147 13.61 -2.81 -6.19
C ARG A 147 13.90 -4.25 -5.79
N SER A 148 12.92 -4.96 -5.24
CA SER A 148 13.09 -6.35 -4.75
C SER A 148 12.81 -7.40 -5.81
N PHE A 149 12.06 -7.06 -6.86
CA PHE A 149 11.69 -7.99 -7.93
C PHE A 149 12.70 -7.94 -9.09
N SER A 150 13.17 -9.11 -9.52
CA SER A 150 13.93 -9.26 -10.77
C SER A 150 13.03 -9.11 -12.00
N ASP A 151 13.62 -8.95 -13.18
CA ASP A 151 12.85 -8.86 -14.42
C ASP A 151 12.09 -10.17 -14.73
N THR A 152 12.67 -11.31 -14.37
CA THR A 152 12.01 -12.62 -14.51
C THR A 152 10.80 -12.75 -13.58
N GLU A 153 10.91 -12.27 -12.33
CA GLU A 153 9.80 -12.26 -11.36
C GLU A 153 8.71 -11.26 -11.77
N LYS A 154 9.06 -10.11 -12.35
CA LYS A 154 8.07 -9.17 -12.91
C LYS A 154 7.32 -9.80 -14.08
N ALA A 155 8.02 -10.55 -14.93
CA ALA A 155 7.44 -11.21 -16.09
C ALA A 155 6.49 -12.36 -15.74
N SER A 156 6.54 -12.93 -14.53
CA SER A 156 5.61 -13.98 -14.09
C SER A 156 4.25 -13.43 -13.63
N LEU A 157 4.14 -12.12 -13.39
CA LEU A 157 2.90 -11.43 -12.99
C LEU A 157 2.02 -11.08 -14.21
N LYS A 158 1.60 -12.10 -14.95
CA LYS A 158 0.75 -11.97 -16.14
C LYS A 158 -0.73 -12.17 -15.84
#